data_AF-A0AAD7DS54-F1
#
_entry.id   AF-A0AAD7DS54-F1
#
_cell.length_a   1.000
_cell.length_b   1.000
_cell.length_c   1.000
_cell.angle_alpha   90.00
_cell.angle_beta   90.00
_cell.angle_gamma   90.00
#
_symmetry.space_group_name_H-M   'P 1'
#
loop_
_entity.id
_entity.type
_entity.pdbx_description
1 polymer ?
#
loop_
_entity_poly.entity_id
_entity_poly.type
_entity_poly.pdbx_seq_one_letter_code
_entity_poly.pdbx_strand_id
1 'polypeptide(L)'
;DPSWSTVLLAHSLRSKEKLGIHKALQFIGDGHLMENDEVTAVNLFTVALEGFTSMDVHRSRAECMIRLGDIVRKNGDFVKALELWEAARPLFERCSQVNRVQDIDQRIGGMSQEVREQHERNLVQLAELNVPMAKVEALDEDSSDAEEVELEEEHVKLMAA
;
A
#
# COMPACT_ATOMS: atom_id res chain seq x y z
N ASP A 1 -30.40 4.37 27.21
CA ASP A 1 -29.59 3.94 26.05
C ASP A 1 -29.59 5.00 24.96
N PRO A 2 -28.43 5.48 24.51
CA PRO A 2 -28.35 6.33 23.33
C PRO A 2 -28.93 5.56 22.13
N SER A 3 -29.86 6.18 21.41
CA SER A 3 -30.35 5.64 20.14
C SER A 3 -29.19 5.46 19.15
N TRP A 4 -29.21 4.41 18.33
CA TRP A 4 -28.23 4.18 17.27
C TRP A 4 -27.99 5.43 16.38
N SER A 5 -29.00 6.28 16.21
CA SER A 5 -28.89 7.55 15.49
C SER A 5 -27.90 8.54 16.13
N THR A 6 -27.82 8.63 17.46
CA THR A 6 -26.88 9.54 18.14
C THR A 6 -25.45 8.99 18.11
N VAL A 7 -25.30 7.67 18.22
CA VAL A 7 -24.00 6.99 18.09
C VAL A 7 -23.45 7.16 16.67
N LEU A 8 -24.28 6.95 15.64
CA LEU A 8 -23.90 7.12 14.25
C LEU A 8 -23.52 8.57 13.94
N LEU A 9 -24.30 9.54 14.45
CA LEU A 9 -24.00 10.97 14.29
C LEU A 9 -22.68 11.34 14.95
N ALA A 10 -22.43 10.91 16.18
CA ALA A 10 -21.17 11.18 16.89
C ALA A 10 -19.97 10.56 16.14
N HIS A 11 -20.12 9.33 15.64
CA HIS A 11 -19.10 8.69 14.83
C HIS A 11 -18.82 9.46 13.53
N SER A 12 -19.87 9.85 12.80
CA SER A 12 -19.80 10.63 11.57
C SER A 12 -19.06 11.96 11.78
N LEU A 13 -19.40 12.71 12.84
CA LEU A 13 -18.73 13.98 13.18
C LEU A 13 -17.24 13.79 13.49
N ARG A 14 -16.90 12.80 14.31
CA ARG A 14 -15.51 12.47 14.64
C ARG A 14 -14.71 12.05 13.40
N SER A 15 -15.32 11.28 12.50
CA SER A 15 -14.70 10.90 11.23
C SER A 15 -14.43 12.14 10.35
N LYS A 16 -15.40 13.06 10.27
CA LYS A 16 -15.24 14.32 9.53
C LYS A 16 -14.13 15.21 10.10
N GLU A 17 -14.01 15.29 11.41
CA GLU A 17 -12.93 16.02 12.08
C GLU A 17 -11.56 15.41 11.77
N LYS A 18 -11.41 14.09 11.90
CA LYS A 18 -10.19 13.38 11.52
C LYS A 18 -9.80 13.60 10.06
N LEU A 19 -10.79 13.55 9.15
CA LEU A 19 -10.55 13.86 7.74
C LEU A 19 -9.96 15.27 7.56
N GLY A 20 -10.50 16.25 8.29
CA GLY A 20 -10.03 17.63 8.27
C GLY A 20 -8.58 17.75 8.73
N ILE A 21 -8.22 17.07 9.82
CA ILE A 21 -6.86 17.07 10.36
C ILE A 21 -5.85 16.51 9.34
N HIS A 22 -6.13 15.35 8.74
CA HIS A 22 -5.20 14.75 7.78
C HIS A 22 -5.08 15.57 6.47
N LYS A 23 -6.15 16.24 6.03
CA LYS A 23 -6.07 17.20 4.93
C LYS A 23 -5.22 18.42 5.29
N ALA A 24 -5.36 18.94 6.50
CA ALA A 24 -4.52 20.04 6.96
C ALA A 24 -3.03 19.62 7.00
N LEU A 25 -2.71 18.44 7.52
CA LEU A 25 -1.34 17.90 7.51
C LEU A 25 -0.78 17.79 6.09
N GLN A 26 -1.57 17.28 5.13
CA GLN A 26 -1.19 17.24 3.73
C GLN A 26 -0.87 18.63 3.16
N PHE A 27 -1.74 19.63 3.37
CA PHE A 27 -1.50 20.98 2.87
C PHE A 27 -0.31 21.68 3.54
N ILE A 28 -0.10 21.46 4.84
CA ILE A 28 1.08 21.99 5.55
C ILE A 28 2.35 21.31 5.00
N GLY A 29 2.31 20.01 4.72
CA GLY A 29 3.39 19.29 4.05
C GLY A 29 3.74 19.88 2.68
N ASP A 30 2.73 20.20 1.86
CA ASP A 30 2.94 20.92 0.60
C ASP A 30 3.61 22.29 0.83
N GLY A 31 3.23 23.01 1.90
CA GLY A 31 3.87 24.25 2.36
C GLY A 31 5.36 24.08 2.62
N HIS A 32 5.73 23.09 3.43
CA HIS A 32 7.13 22.82 3.76
C HIS A 32 7.95 22.40 2.52
N LEU A 33 7.35 21.72 1.54
CA LEU A 33 8.04 21.45 0.27
C LEU A 33 8.36 22.73 -0.50
N MET A 34 7.47 23.72 -0.50
CA MET A 34 7.75 25.02 -1.13
C MET A 34 8.89 25.76 -0.43
N GLU A 35 9.06 25.53 0.87
CA GLU A 35 10.18 26.06 1.68
C GLU A 35 11.44 25.21 1.60
N ASN A 36 11.42 24.12 0.82
CA ASN A 36 12.49 23.14 0.66
C ASN A 36 12.88 22.44 1.99
N ASP A 37 11.94 22.36 2.94
CA ASP A 37 12.02 21.53 4.15
C ASP A 37 11.40 20.16 3.90
N GLU A 38 12.17 19.30 3.23
CA GLU A 38 11.72 17.96 2.84
C GLU A 38 11.51 17.04 4.04
N VAL A 39 12.29 17.19 5.11
CA VAL A 39 12.21 16.31 6.29
C VAL A 39 10.86 16.49 6.96
N THR A 40 10.45 17.73 7.22
CA THR A 40 9.15 18.01 7.83
C THR A 40 8.02 17.60 6.90
N ALA A 41 8.15 17.89 5.59
CA ALA A 41 7.14 17.48 4.61
C ALA A 41 6.93 15.96 4.57
N VAL A 42 8.01 15.16 4.55
CA VAL A 42 7.94 13.69 4.60
C VAL A 42 7.19 13.21 5.83
N ASN A 43 7.49 13.76 7.01
CA ASN A 43 6.81 13.38 8.25
C ASN A 43 5.31 13.70 8.17
N LEU A 44 4.94 14.90 7.70
CA LEU A 44 3.55 15.31 7.57
C LEU A 44 2.78 14.47 6.56
N PHE A 45 3.36 14.18 5.40
CA PHE A 45 2.75 13.31 4.40
C PHE A 45 2.60 11.88 4.87
N THR A 46 3.54 11.36 5.67
CA THR A 46 3.46 10.01 6.24
C THR A 46 2.28 9.90 7.21
N VAL A 47 2.15 10.84 8.13
CA VAL A 47 1.01 10.86 9.08
C VAL A 47 -0.32 11.06 8.35
N ALA A 48 -0.36 11.92 7.31
CA ALA A 48 -1.54 12.08 6.48
C ALA A 48 -1.89 10.80 5.71
N LEU A 49 -0.88 10.12 5.15
CA LEU A 49 -1.02 8.86 4.41
C LEU A 49 -1.63 7.75 5.28
N GLU A 50 -1.12 7.56 6.50
CA GLU A 50 -1.65 6.60 7.47
C GLU A 50 -3.11 6.92 7.81
N GLY A 51 -3.41 8.19 8.06
CA GLY A 51 -4.76 8.68 8.32
C GLY A 51 -5.73 8.36 7.18
N PHE A 52 -5.39 8.75 5.95
CA PHE A 52 -6.22 8.48 4.78
C PHE A 52 -6.34 6.98 4.47
N THR A 53 -5.33 6.18 4.80
CA THR A 53 -5.39 4.72 4.68
C THR A 53 -6.40 4.15 5.67
N SER A 54 -6.35 4.55 6.93
CA SER A 54 -7.29 4.08 7.97
C SER A 54 -8.75 4.47 7.70
N MET A 55 -8.95 5.59 6.98
CA MET A 55 -10.27 6.14 6.66
C MET A 55 -10.76 5.77 5.25
N ASP A 56 -9.96 5.00 4.51
CA ASP A 56 -10.20 4.61 3.11
C ASP A 56 -10.41 5.79 2.12
N VAL A 57 -9.69 6.89 2.33
CA VAL A 57 -9.77 8.09 1.49
C VAL A 57 -8.76 8.00 0.35
N HIS A 58 -9.13 7.22 -0.68
CA HIS A 58 -8.26 6.85 -1.79
C HIS A 58 -7.54 8.02 -2.48
N ARG A 59 -8.26 9.09 -2.87
CA ARG A 59 -7.66 10.23 -3.60
C ARG A 59 -6.55 10.90 -2.80
N SER A 60 -6.82 11.22 -1.53
CA SER A 60 -5.84 11.92 -0.68
C SER A 60 -4.67 11.02 -0.29
N ARG A 61 -4.94 9.73 -0.06
CA ARG A 61 -3.89 8.70 0.10
C ARG A 61 -2.93 8.70 -1.09
N ALA A 62 -3.47 8.63 -2.31
CA ALA A 62 -2.67 8.62 -3.54
C ALA A 62 -1.83 9.89 -3.73
N GLU A 63 -2.38 11.06 -3.39
CA GLU A 63 -1.65 12.33 -3.45
C GLU A 63 -0.45 12.34 -2.49
N CYS A 64 -0.60 11.87 -1.26
CA CYS A 64 0.52 11.72 -0.32
C CYS A 64 1.61 10.79 -0.87
N MET A 65 1.22 9.67 -1.50
CA MET A 65 2.17 8.73 -2.11
C MET A 65 2.94 9.37 -3.27
N ILE A 66 2.27 10.19 -4.10
CA ILE A 66 2.94 10.94 -5.17
C ILE A 66 3.96 11.93 -4.61
N ARG A 67 3.58 12.72 -3.59
CA ARG A 67 4.48 13.68 -2.95
C ARG A 67 5.70 13.00 -2.36
N LEU A 68 5.50 11.91 -1.62
CA LEU A 68 6.59 11.11 -1.05
C LEU A 68 7.48 10.54 -2.16
N GLY A 69 6.91 9.99 -3.23
CA GLY A 69 7.67 9.46 -4.36
C GLY A 69 8.49 10.53 -5.08
N ASP A 70 7.92 11.72 -5.28
CA ASP A 70 8.60 12.85 -5.90
C ASP A 70 9.82 13.32 -5.06
N ILE A 71 9.70 13.32 -3.72
CA ILE A 71 10.80 13.64 -2.78
C ILE A 71 11.88 12.55 -2.82
N VAL A 72 11.49 11.28 -2.69
CA VAL A 72 12.41 10.14 -2.66
C VAL A 72 13.20 10.04 -3.97
N ARG A 73 12.55 10.31 -5.11
CA ARG A 73 13.23 10.43 -6.41
C ARG A 73 14.25 11.56 -6.43
N LYS A 74 13.89 12.75 -5.92
CA LYS A 74 14.81 13.90 -5.86
C LYS A 74 16.05 13.55 -5.03
N ASN A 75 15.89 12.71 -4.02
CA ASN A 75 16.96 12.20 -3.17
C ASN A 75 17.71 10.98 -3.75
N GLY A 76 17.40 10.57 -4.98
CA GLY A 76 18.15 9.58 -5.76
C GLY A 76 17.66 8.14 -5.66
N ASP A 77 16.64 7.85 -4.86
CA ASP A 77 16.07 6.52 -4.75
C ASP A 77 14.91 6.35 -5.74
N PHE A 78 15.27 6.02 -6.98
CA PHE A 78 14.30 5.89 -8.07
C PHE A 78 13.41 4.65 -7.94
N VAL A 79 13.91 3.57 -7.33
CA VAL A 79 13.14 2.33 -7.17
C VAL A 79 12.00 2.55 -6.17
N LYS A 80 12.29 3.14 -5.01
CA LYS A 80 11.26 3.44 -4.03
C LYS A 80 10.26 4.50 -4.50
N ALA A 81 10.70 5.45 -5.33
CA ALA A 81 9.79 6.38 -5.99
C ALA A 81 8.83 5.66 -6.94
N LEU A 82 9.34 4.72 -7.74
CA LEU A 82 8.54 3.88 -8.64
C LEU A 82 7.49 3.07 -7.86
N GLU A 83 7.88 2.40 -6.77
CA GLU A 83 6.96 1.67 -5.87
C GLU A 83 5.81 2.56 -5.37
N LEU A 84 6.13 3.77 -4.90
CA LEU A 84 5.13 4.72 -4.39
C LEU A 84 4.15 5.17 -5.48
N TRP A 85 4.64 5.43 -6.69
CA TRP A 85 3.81 5.86 -7.81
C TRP A 85 2.93 4.75 -8.36
N GLU A 86 3.46 3.53 -8.49
CA GLU A 86 2.68 2.35 -8.89
C GLU A 86 1.56 2.06 -7.89
N ALA A 87 1.83 2.18 -6.60
CA ALA A 87 0.81 1.99 -5.57
C ALA A 87 -0.23 3.13 -5.53
N ALA A 88 0.13 4.35 -5.96
CA ALA A 88 -0.81 5.47 -6.08
C ALA A 88 -1.74 5.35 -7.30
N ARG A 89 -1.27 4.74 -8.39
CA ARG A 89 -1.99 4.61 -9.68
C ARG A 89 -3.41 4.03 -9.54
N PRO A 90 -3.63 2.84 -8.96
CA PRO A 90 -4.98 2.25 -8.87
C PRO A 90 -5.93 3.06 -7.97
N LEU A 91 -5.41 3.84 -7.02
CA LEU A 91 -6.23 4.69 -6.17
C LEU A 91 -6.81 5.88 -6.95
N PHE A 92 -6.04 6.44 -7.89
CA PHE A 92 -6.54 7.48 -8.79
C PHE A 92 -7.52 6.93 -9.82
N GLU A 93 -7.30 5.71 -10.34
CA GLU A 93 -8.27 5.03 -11.20
C GLU A 93 -9.63 4.85 -10.50
N ARG A 94 -9.62 4.34 -9.26
CA ARG A 94 -10.84 4.17 -8.45
C ARG A 94 -11.59 5.49 -8.22
N CYS A 95 -10.86 6.60 -8.15
CA CYS A 95 -11.44 7.94 -7.95
C CYS A 95 -11.73 8.67 -9.28
N SER A 96 -11.67 7.98 -10.42
CA SER A 96 -11.88 8.54 -11.76
C SER A 96 -10.98 9.75 -12.07
N GLN A 97 -9.74 9.77 -11.54
CA GLN A 97 -8.78 10.84 -11.74
C GLN A 97 -7.87 10.54 -12.94
N VAL A 98 -8.43 10.54 -14.15
CA VAL A 98 -7.72 10.13 -15.37
C VAL A 98 -6.44 10.94 -15.61
N ASN A 99 -6.49 12.26 -15.43
CA ASN A 99 -5.31 13.11 -15.61
C ASN A 99 -4.17 12.72 -14.65
N ARG A 100 -4.51 12.35 -13.41
CA ARG A 100 -3.53 11.93 -12.40
C ARG A 100 -2.90 10.58 -12.76
N VAL A 101 -3.68 9.66 -13.34
CA VAL A 101 -3.17 8.38 -13.85
C VAL A 101 -2.20 8.64 -15.01
N GLN A 102 -2.54 9.52 -15.94
CA GLN A 102 -1.65 9.90 -17.04
C GLN A 102 -0.34 10.54 -16.53
N ASP A 103 -0.41 11.41 -15.52
CA ASP A 103 0.77 12.02 -14.91
C ASP A 103 1.67 10.96 -14.24
N ILE A 104 1.10 9.90 -13.68
CA ILE A 104 1.85 8.77 -13.11
C ILE A 104 2.47 7.95 -14.23
N ASP A 105 1.71 7.62 -15.27
CA ASP A 105 2.18 6.83 -16.40
C ASP A 105 3.35 7.51 -17.11
N GLN A 106 3.34 8.85 -17.21
CA GLN A 106 4.47 9.62 -17.72
C GLN A 106 5.70 9.54 -16.80
N ARG A 107 5.52 9.68 -15.49
CA ARG A 107 6.62 9.55 -14.50
C ARG A 107 7.27 8.17 -14.57
N ILE A 108 6.47 7.11 -14.57
CA ILE A 108 6.93 5.72 -14.67
C ILE A 108 7.58 5.47 -16.03
N GLY A 109 6.97 5.99 -17.11
CA GLY A 109 7.46 5.93 -18.48
C GLY A 109 8.87 6.51 -18.64
N GLY A 110 9.20 7.54 -17.86
CA GLY A 110 10.52 8.19 -17.86
C GLY A 110 11.59 7.51 -17.01
N MET A 111 11.29 6.41 -16.31
CA MET A 111 12.30 5.67 -15.53
C MET A 111 13.26 4.89 -16.45
N SER A 112 14.53 4.82 -16.03
CA SER A 112 15.55 4.05 -16.76
C SER A 112 15.24 2.56 -16.73
N GLN A 113 15.77 1.83 -17.71
CA GLN A 113 15.63 0.38 -17.77
C GLN A 113 16.20 -0.31 -16.52
N GLU A 114 17.36 0.15 -16.04
CA GLU A 114 18.00 -0.37 -14.83
C GLU A 114 17.12 -0.27 -13.58
N VAL A 115 16.43 0.86 -13.39
CA VAL A 115 15.50 1.05 -12.26
C VAL A 115 14.33 0.07 -12.35
N ARG A 116 13.79 -0.14 -13.55
CA ARG A 116 12.69 -1.09 -13.77
C ARG A 116 13.12 -2.53 -13.51
N GLU A 117 14.28 -2.93 -13.99
CA GLU A 117 14.83 -4.27 -13.77
C GLU A 117 15.15 -4.50 -12.28
N GLN A 118 15.65 -3.49 -11.58
CA GLN A 118 15.87 -3.60 -10.13
C GLN A 118 14.55 -3.71 -9.37
N HIS A 119 13.53 -2.93 -9.74
CA HIS A 119 12.19 -3.02 -9.17
C HIS A 119 11.55 -4.39 -9.40
N GLU A 120 11.64 -4.92 -10.62
CA GLU A 120 11.14 -6.26 -10.94
C GLU A 120 11.85 -7.34 -10.12
N ARG A 121 13.19 -7.25 -9.98
CA ARG A 121 13.95 -8.14 -9.09
C ARG A 121 13.50 -8.06 -7.63
N ASN A 122 13.25 -6.86 -7.12
CA ASN A 122 12.74 -6.67 -5.75
C ASN A 122 11.36 -7.35 -5.57
N LEU A 123 10.47 -7.23 -6.57
CA LEU A 123 9.16 -7.87 -6.54
C LEU A 123 9.24 -9.40 -6.55
N VAL A 124 10.12 -9.98 -7.37
CA VAL A 124 10.34 -11.44 -7.40
C VAL A 124 10.88 -11.93 -6.05
N GLN A 125 11.87 -11.26 -5.49
CA GLN A 125 12.43 -11.62 -4.19
C GLN A 125 11.39 -11.54 -3.06
N LEU A 126 10.55 -10.50 -3.06
CA LEU A 126 9.43 -10.38 -2.13
C LEU A 126 8.39 -11.49 -2.30
N ALA A 127 8.14 -11.92 -3.54
CA ALA A 127 7.23 -13.03 -3.80
C ALA A 127 7.79 -14.37 -3.27
N GLU A 128 9.08 -14.63 -3.47
CA GLU A 128 9.76 -15.83 -2.94
C GLU A 128 9.72 -15.89 -1.41
N LEU A 129 9.95 -14.76 -0.74
CA LEU A 129 9.84 -14.67 0.72
C LEU A 129 8.42 -14.87 1.25
N ASN A 130 7.41 -14.56 0.42
CA ASN A 130 6.00 -14.70 0.76
C ASN A 130 5.41 -16.05 0.33
N VAL A 131 6.19 -16.96 -0.27
CA VAL A 131 5.75 -18.34 -0.48
C VAL A 131 5.70 -19.02 0.90
N PRO A 132 4.53 -19.48 1.37
CA PRO A 132 4.47 -20.25 2.60
C PRO A 132 5.35 -21.50 2.43
N MET A 133 6.29 -21.67 3.37
CA MET A 133 7.35 -22.70 3.41
C MET A 133 6.88 -24.16 3.21
N ALA A 134 5.57 -24.40 3.22
CA ALA A 134 4.92 -25.71 3.15
C ALA A 134 5.01 -26.44 1.78
N LYS A 135 5.77 -25.94 0.80
CA LYS A 135 5.96 -26.63 -0.49
C LYS A 135 7.42 -26.81 -0.92
N VAL A 136 8.38 -26.38 -0.11
CA VAL A 136 9.82 -26.47 -0.43
C VAL A 136 10.45 -27.75 0.16
N GLU A 137 9.80 -28.42 1.12
CA GLU A 137 10.32 -29.64 1.78
C GLU A 137 9.97 -30.97 1.05
N ALA A 138 9.47 -30.95 -0.18
CA ALA A 138 9.04 -32.19 -0.87
C ALA A 138 9.93 -32.62 -2.05
N LEU A 139 11.16 -32.11 -2.18
CA LEU A 139 12.04 -32.46 -3.31
C LEU A 139 13.44 -32.97 -2.97
N ASP A 140 13.75 -33.18 -1.68
CA ASP A 140 14.99 -33.86 -1.29
C ASP A 140 14.64 -35.11 -0.46
N GLU A 141 14.16 -36.16 -1.12
CA GLU A 141 14.34 -37.54 -0.65
C GLU A 141 14.27 -38.50 -1.84
N ASP A 142 15.42 -38.68 -2.49
CA ASP A 142 15.82 -39.97 -3.02
C ASP A 142 15.73 -40.98 -1.86
N SER A 143 14.58 -41.66 -1.72
CA SER A 143 14.57 -43.01 -1.16
C SER A 143 13.59 -43.87 -1.92
N SER A 144 14.17 -44.81 -2.65
CA SER A 144 13.55 -46.09 -2.92
C SER A 144 12.99 -46.64 -1.62
N ASP A 145 11.68 -46.70 -1.47
CA ASP A 145 10.97 -47.91 -1.11
C ASP A 145 9.46 -47.65 -1.16
N ALA A 146 8.77 -48.58 -1.81
CA ALA A 146 7.33 -48.62 -1.85
C ALA A 146 6.80 -49.03 -0.49
N GLU A 147 5.82 -48.30 0.05
CA GLU A 147 4.78 -48.90 0.89
C GLU A 147 3.48 -48.09 0.75
N GLU A 148 2.48 -48.77 0.18
CA GLU A 148 1.06 -48.45 0.29
C GLU A 148 0.65 -48.28 1.75
N VAL A 149 0.05 -47.16 2.15
CA VAL A 149 -0.96 -47.15 3.23
C VAL A 149 -2.03 -46.08 2.97
N GLU A 150 -3.21 -46.59 2.63
CA GLU A 150 -4.59 -46.17 2.92
C GLU A 150 -5.01 -44.69 2.96
N LEU A 151 -5.93 -44.40 2.03
CA LEU A 151 -6.97 -43.38 2.14
C LEU A 151 -7.93 -43.73 3.28
N GLU A 152 -8.09 -42.86 4.27
CA GLU A 152 -9.31 -42.82 5.08
C GLU A 152 -9.87 -41.39 5.15
N GLU A 153 -11.11 -41.28 4.70
CA GLU A 153 -12.04 -40.18 4.91
C GLU A 153 -12.50 -40.13 6.38
N GLU A 154 -12.58 -38.94 6.97
CA GLU A 154 -13.64 -38.57 7.93
C GLU A 154 -13.71 -37.04 8.00
N HIS A 155 -14.61 -36.36 7.28
CA HIS A 155 -15.98 -36.05 7.73
C HIS A 155 -16.09 -35.77 9.24
N VAL A 156 -16.34 -34.52 9.62
CA VAL A 156 -17.62 -34.01 10.17
C VAL A 156 -17.44 -32.69 10.93
N LYS A 157 -18.11 -31.67 10.38
CA LYS A 157 -18.97 -30.62 10.97
C LYS A 157 -18.63 -29.96 12.33
N LEU A 158 -18.81 -28.63 12.29
CA LEU A 158 -19.53 -27.77 13.25
C LEU A 158 -19.61 -28.23 14.72
N MET A 159 -19.17 -27.34 15.62
CA MET A 159 -19.95 -26.71 16.73
C MET A 159 -18.97 -25.82 17.51
N ALA A 160 -19.11 -24.49 17.47
CA ALA A 160 -20.01 -23.68 18.30
C ALA A 160 -19.38 -23.26 19.65
N ALA A 161 -19.08 -21.97 19.77
CA ALA A 161 -19.31 -21.15 20.96
C ALA A 161 -19.46 -19.69 20.52
#